data_AF-A0A950NDA6-F1
#
_entry.id   AF-A0A950NDA6-F1
#
_cell.length_a   1.000
_cell.length_b   1.000
_cell.length_c   1.000
_cell.angle_alpha   90.00
_cell.angle_beta   90.00
_cell.angle_gamma   90.00
#
_symmetry.space_group_name_H-M   'P 1'
#
loop_
_entity.id
_entity.type
_entity.pdbx_description
1 polymer ?
#
loop_
_entity_poly.entity_id
_entity_poly.type
_entity_poly.pdbx_seq_one_letter_code
_entity_poly.pdbx_strand_id
1 'polypeptide(L)'
;MTGRRILTAVALGSFVLALSGAPAGAYIEASYTLGRIVAECTNILVMQVDKVDKTNNRILYKKVRDIKGTHPGEVIRHNIAQAGFHPREWQTVMAWAEPGKLAIFFHNGQASETAIDTYWYQSYGAGA
;
A
#
# COMPACT_ATOMS: atom_id res chain seq x y z
N MET A 1 -11.70 -11.45 -50.68
CA MET A 1 -10.49 -10.70 -50.29
C MET A 1 -9.26 -11.48 -50.73
N THR A 2 -8.41 -10.90 -51.58
CA THR A 2 -7.17 -11.54 -52.08
C THR A 2 -6.18 -11.74 -50.94
N GLY A 3 -5.49 -12.89 -50.88
CA GLY A 3 -4.59 -13.27 -49.77
C GLY A 3 -3.49 -12.25 -49.42
N ARG A 4 -3.10 -11.42 -50.38
CA ARG A 4 -2.17 -10.29 -50.19
C ARG A 4 -2.74 -9.21 -49.26
N ARG A 5 -4.05 -8.96 -49.26
CA ARG A 5 -4.69 -7.99 -48.35
C ARG A 5 -4.76 -8.50 -46.90
N ILE A 6 -4.86 -9.81 -46.72
CA ILE A 6 -4.89 -10.45 -45.39
C ILE A 6 -3.50 -10.38 -44.76
N LEU A 7 -2.45 -10.73 -45.52
CA LEU A 7 -1.06 -10.64 -45.05
C LEU A 7 -0.66 -9.22 -44.66
N THR A 8 -1.07 -8.20 -45.43
CA THR A 8 -0.81 -6.80 -45.09
C THR A 8 -1.54 -6.37 -43.81
N ALA A 9 -2.80 -6.78 -43.63
CA ALA A 9 -3.57 -6.46 -42.43
C ALA A 9 -2.97 -7.11 -41.17
N VAL A 10 -2.50 -8.36 -41.27
CA VAL A 10 -1.82 -9.05 -40.17
C VAL A 10 -0.49 -8.35 -39.84
N ALA A 11 0.32 -8.02 -40.85
CA ALA A 11 1.59 -7.33 -40.64
C ALA A 11 1.41 -5.95 -39.97
N LEU A 12 0.41 -5.17 -40.39
CA LEU A 12 0.08 -3.90 -39.75
C LEU A 12 -0.44 -4.08 -38.32
N GLY A 13 -1.31 -5.07 -38.07
CA GLY A 13 -1.81 -5.38 -36.74
C GLY A 13 -0.68 -5.76 -35.78
N SER A 14 0.24 -6.61 -36.21
CA SER A 14 1.42 -7.01 -35.44
C SER A 14 2.36 -5.83 -35.16
N PHE A 15 2.55 -4.94 -36.14
CA PHE A 15 3.38 -3.75 -35.98
C PHE A 15 2.80 -2.75 -34.97
N VAL A 16 1.48 -2.54 -34.97
CA VAL A 16 0.78 -1.67 -33.99
C VAL A 16 0.87 -2.26 -32.59
N LEU A 17 0.69 -3.58 -32.43
CA LEU A 17 0.83 -4.24 -31.13
C LEU A 17 2.27 -4.13 -30.59
N ALA A 18 3.28 -4.29 -31.44
CA ALA A 18 4.69 -4.15 -31.06
C ALA A 18 5.04 -2.72 -30.62
N LEU A 19 4.40 -1.69 -31.19
CA LEU A 19 4.60 -0.29 -30.81
C LEU A 19 3.84 0.11 -29.53
N SER A 20 2.85 -0.68 -29.10
CA SER A 20 2.01 -0.37 -27.93
C SER A 20 2.58 -0.86 -26.59
N GLY A 21 3.62 -1.69 -26.61
CA GLY A 21 4.29 -2.20 -25.41
C GLY A 21 5.28 -1.21 -24.81
N ALA A 22 4.82 -0.02 -24.41
CA ALA A 22 5.68 0.89 -23.64
C ALA A 22 6.09 0.18 -22.32
N PRO A 23 7.38 0.23 -21.93
CA PRO A 23 7.80 -0.34 -20.66
C PRO A 23 7.04 0.36 -19.54
N ALA A 24 6.20 -0.38 -18.82
CA ALA A 24 5.66 0.09 -17.56
C ALA A 24 6.83 0.18 -16.59
N GLY A 25 7.38 1.39 -16.42
CA GLY A 25 8.42 1.65 -15.43
C GLY A 25 7.85 1.34 -14.05
N ALA A 26 8.08 0.12 -13.57
CA ALA A 26 7.76 -0.26 -12.21
C ALA A 26 8.78 0.41 -11.31
N TYR A 27 8.39 1.54 -10.73
CA TYR A 27 9.21 2.24 -9.74
C TYR A 27 9.13 1.47 -8.42
N ILE A 28 10.28 1.06 -7.91
CA ILE A 28 10.43 0.53 -6.56
C ILE A 28 11.24 1.59 -5.80
N GLU A 29 10.57 2.35 -4.94
CA GLU A 29 11.19 3.45 -4.19
C GLU A 29 12.31 2.94 -3.29
N ALA A 30 12.00 1.97 -2.43
CA ALA A 30 12.97 1.30 -1.56
C ALA A 30 12.48 -0.10 -1.21
N SER A 31 13.30 -1.11 -1.50
CA SER A 31 13.04 -2.50 -1.08
C SER A 31 13.65 -2.77 0.29
N TYR A 32 12.83 -2.74 1.34
CA TYR A 32 13.27 -3.18 2.67
C TYR A 32 12.94 -4.66 2.90
N THR A 33 13.91 -5.41 3.41
CA THR A 33 13.66 -6.77 3.87
C THR A 33 12.90 -6.74 5.20
N LEU A 34 12.08 -7.76 5.47
CA LEU A 34 11.38 -7.87 6.76
C LEU A 34 12.36 -7.85 7.94
N GLY A 35 13.52 -8.51 7.80
CA GLY A 35 14.54 -8.51 8.85
C GLY A 35 15.07 -7.11 9.17
N ARG A 36 15.24 -6.25 8.15
CA ARG A 36 15.62 -4.85 8.35
C ARG A 36 14.52 -4.06 9.06
N ILE A 37 13.27 -4.16 8.61
CA ILE A 37 12.12 -3.47 9.23
C ILE A 37 12.02 -3.86 10.71
N VAL A 38 12.10 -5.15 11.02
CA VAL A 38 12.04 -5.66 12.40
C VAL A 38 13.20 -5.14 13.25
N ALA A 39 14.41 -5.03 12.69
CA ALA A 39 15.57 -4.53 13.41
C ALA A 39 15.43 -3.02 13.74
N GLU A 40 14.99 -2.22 12.77
CA GLU A 40 14.90 -0.76 12.88
C GLU A 40 13.71 -0.27 13.72
N CYS A 41 12.64 -1.05 13.84
CA CYS A 41 11.47 -0.63 14.62
C CYS A 41 11.72 -0.66 16.13
N THR A 42 11.24 0.36 16.83
CA THR A 42 11.19 0.41 18.30
C THR A 42 9.99 -0.37 18.84
N ASN A 43 8.88 -0.36 18.09
CA ASN A 43 7.64 -1.02 18.45
C ASN A 43 7.09 -1.85 17.28
N ILE A 44 6.56 -3.03 17.60
CA ILE A 44 5.76 -3.84 16.67
C ILE A 44 4.52 -4.28 17.43
N LEU A 45 3.33 -4.07 16.87
CA LEU A 45 2.08 -4.42 17.51
C LEU A 45 1.03 -4.93 16.52
N VAL A 46 0.15 -5.78 17.03
CA VAL A 46 -1.10 -6.13 16.36
C VAL A 46 -2.14 -5.07 16.73
N MET A 47 -2.84 -4.59 15.71
CA MET A 47 -3.94 -3.64 15.87
C MET A 47 -5.16 -4.11 15.09
N GLN A 48 -6.34 -3.67 15.54
CA GLN A 48 -7.61 -3.98 14.91
C GLN A 48 -8.27 -2.69 14.45
N VAL A 49 -8.82 -2.67 13.23
CA VAL A 49 -9.63 -1.56 12.74
C VAL A 49 -10.83 -1.38 13.66
N ASP A 50 -10.93 -0.22 14.29
CA ASP A 50 -12.06 0.19 15.11
C ASP A 50 -13.10 0.92 14.26
N LYS A 51 -12.67 1.94 13.52
CA LYS A 51 -13.55 2.78 12.68
C LYS A 51 -12.86 3.16 11.38
N VAL A 52 -13.67 3.38 10.35
CA VAL A 52 -13.23 3.85 9.04
C VAL A 52 -14.08 5.04 8.61
N ASP A 53 -13.42 6.15 8.31
CA ASP A 53 -14.03 7.33 7.70
C ASP A 53 -13.61 7.37 6.24
N LYS A 54 -14.51 6.89 5.37
CA LYS A 54 -14.29 6.85 3.91
C LYS A 54 -14.33 8.23 3.28
N THR A 55 -15.03 9.19 3.89
CA THR A 55 -15.15 10.56 3.38
C THR A 55 -13.85 11.32 3.56
N ASN A 56 -13.21 11.15 4.74
CA ASN A 56 -11.96 11.83 5.08
C ASN A 56 -10.71 10.96 4.91
N ASN A 57 -10.83 9.75 4.36
CA ASN A 57 -9.73 8.78 4.20
C ASN A 57 -8.97 8.48 5.51
N ARG A 58 -9.69 8.21 6.60
CA ARG A 58 -9.09 7.92 7.91
C ARG A 58 -9.44 6.52 8.39
N ILE A 59 -8.45 5.88 9.01
CA ILE A 59 -8.63 4.60 9.69
C ILE A 59 -8.21 4.79 11.15
N LEU A 60 -9.10 4.45 12.06
CA LEU A 60 -8.80 4.34 13.48
C LEU A 60 -8.59 2.88 13.81
N TYR A 61 -7.45 2.59 14.42
CA TYR A 61 -7.13 1.30 14.97
C TYR A 61 -7.12 1.35 16.49
N LYS A 62 -7.51 0.25 17.12
CA LYS A 62 -7.23 -0.03 18.54
C LYS A 62 -6.08 -1.02 18.63
N LYS A 63 -5.19 -0.80 19.58
CA LYS A 63 -4.11 -1.76 19.90
C LYS A 63 -4.74 -3.05 20.44
N VAL A 64 -4.28 -4.19 19.93
CA VAL A 64 -4.65 -5.51 20.45
C VAL A 64 -3.55 -6.02 21.35
N ARG A 65 -2.30 -5.96 20.90
CA ARG A 65 -1.15 -6.46 21.65
C ARG A 65 0.17 -5.93 21.08
N ASP A 66 1.07 -5.56 21.97
CA ASP A 66 2.48 -5.33 21.65
C ASP A 66 3.23 -6.67 21.44
N ILE A 67 3.98 -6.76 20.34
CA ILE A 67 4.87 -7.89 19.98
C ILE A 67 6.32 -7.57 20.33
N LYS A 68 6.79 -6.36 19.97
CA LYS A 68 8.13 -5.84 20.25
C LYS A 68 8.00 -4.45 20.87
N GLY A 69 8.74 -4.20 21.94
CA GLY A 69 8.63 -2.94 22.70
C GLY A 69 7.23 -2.73 23.28
N THR A 70 6.94 -1.50 23.69
CA THR A 70 5.60 -1.09 24.16
C THR A 70 5.21 0.22 23.50
N HIS A 71 4.14 0.22 22.71
CA HIS A 71 3.61 1.46 22.14
C HIS A 71 2.75 2.19 23.20
N PRO A 72 2.98 3.48 23.46
CA PRO A 72 2.31 4.22 24.54
C PRO A 72 0.84 4.51 24.24
N GLY A 73 0.44 4.54 22.96
CA GLY A 73 -0.94 4.81 22.55
C GLY A 73 -1.77 3.53 22.40
N GLU A 74 -3.01 3.57 22.89
CA GLU A 74 -4.03 2.53 22.68
C GLU A 74 -4.82 2.71 21.38
N VAL A 75 -4.83 3.93 20.84
CA VAL A 75 -5.51 4.29 19.59
C VAL A 75 -4.48 4.79 18.59
N ILE A 76 -4.46 4.19 17.41
CA ILE A 76 -3.56 4.57 16.31
C ILE A 76 -4.43 5.15 15.19
N ARG A 77 -4.08 6.35 14.71
CA ARG A 77 -4.85 7.08 13.69
C ARG A 77 -4.04 7.16 12.42
N HIS A 78 -4.53 6.55 11.35
CA HIS A 78 -3.93 6.66 10.02
C HIS A 78 -4.74 7.62 9.17
N ASN A 79 -4.06 8.64 8.63
CA ASN A 79 -4.58 9.51 7.59
C ASN A 79 -4.05 9.01 6.24
N ILE A 80 -4.90 8.40 5.43
CA ILE A 80 -4.50 7.81 4.15
C ILE A 80 -4.48 8.93 3.10
N ALA A 81 -3.30 9.53 2.96
CA ALA A 81 -3.08 10.70 2.11
C ALA A 81 -3.33 10.39 0.62
N GLN A 82 -3.92 11.36 -0.08
CA GLN A 82 -4.02 11.38 -1.54
C GLN A 82 -2.92 12.25 -2.19
N ALA A 83 -2.05 12.86 -1.36
CA ALA A 83 -1.16 13.97 -1.72
C ALA A 83 0.03 13.57 -2.61
N GLY A 84 -0.23 13.32 -3.89
CA GLY A 84 0.79 12.96 -4.88
C GLY A 84 0.97 11.45 -5.09
N PHE A 85 0.31 10.64 -4.28
CA PHE A 85 0.28 9.18 -4.45
C PHE A 85 -0.62 8.77 -5.60
N HIS A 86 -0.26 7.67 -6.28
CA HIS A 86 -1.10 7.13 -7.32
C HIS A 86 -2.44 6.67 -6.71
N PRO A 87 -3.62 6.93 -7.35
CA PRO A 87 -4.91 6.63 -6.74
C PRO A 87 -5.07 5.20 -6.23
N ARG A 88 -4.48 4.24 -6.95
CA ARG A 88 -4.45 2.82 -6.57
C ARG A 88 -3.89 2.59 -5.16
N GLU A 89 -2.94 3.38 -4.70
CA GLU A 89 -2.30 3.19 -3.38
C GLU A 89 -3.30 3.43 -2.25
N TRP A 90 -3.87 4.63 -2.17
CA TRP A 90 -4.85 4.96 -1.14
C TRP A 90 -6.16 4.18 -1.32
N GLN A 91 -6.60 3.96 -2.57
CA GLN A 91 -7.83 3.20 -2.84
C GLN A 91 -7.69 1.74 -2.42
N THR A 92 -6.51 1.12 -2.56
CA THR A 92 -6.28 -0.27 -2.11
C THR A 92 -6.44 -0.37 -0.60
N VAL A 93 -5.80 0.53 0.15
CA VAL A 93 -5.91 0.56 1.62
C VAL A 93 -7.34 0.84 2.06
N MET A 94 -8.00 1.83 1.43
CA MET A 94 -9.36 2.21 1.78
C MET A 94 -10.38 1.14 1.34
N ALA A 95 -10.17 0.41 0.25
CA ALA A 95 -11.03 -0.72 -0.14
C ALA A 95 -10.91 -1.88 0.83
N TRP A 96 -9.70 -2.13 1.35
CA TRP A 96 -9.47 -3.15 2.36
C TRP A 96 -10.09 -2.80 3.72
N ALA A 97 -10.02 -1.55 4.16
CA ALA A 97 -10.33 -1.17 5.55
C ALA A 97 -11.81 -1.35 5.94
N GLU A 98 -12.07 -2.18 6.95
CA GLU A 98 -13.38 -2.43 7.57
C GLU A 98 -13.20 -2.75 9.06
N PRO A 99 -14.14 -2.34 9.96
CA PRO A 99 -14.07 -2.67 11.38
C PRO A 99 -13.86 -4.16 11.64
N GLY A 100 -13.00 -4.49 12.60
CA GLY A 100 -12.68 -5.87 12.98
C GLY A 100 -11.46 -6.47 12.27
N LYS A 101 -11.03 -5.91 11.13
CA LYS A 101 -9.83 -6.40 10.42
C LYS A 101 -8.55 -6.16 11.23
N LEU A 102 -7.59 -7.09 11.12
CA LEU A 102 -6.31 -7.01 11.81
C LEU A 102 -5.21 -6.46 10.89
N ALA A 103 -4.29 -5.72 11.48
CA ALA A 103 -3.08 -5.22 10.83
C ALA A 103 -1.88 -5.36 11.77
N ILE A 104 -0.68 -5.42 11.20
CA ILE A 104 0.57 -5.36 11.97
C ILE A 104 1.22 -4.00 11.71
N PHE A 105 1.51 -3.29 12.78
CA PHE A 105 2.12 -1.97 12.77
C PHE A 105 3.57 -2.07 13.21
N PHE A 106 4.49 -1.72 12.31
CA PHE A 106 5.92 -1.64 12.53
C PHE A 106 6.27 -0.16 12.67
N HIS A 107 6.71 0.28 13.85
CA HIS A 107 6.95 1.70 14.13
C HIS A 107 8.35 1.93 14.68
N ASN A 108 9.04 2.94 14.16
CA ASN A 108 10.39 3.31 14.57
C ASN A 108 10.46 4.63 15.38
N GLY A 109 9.31 5.17 15.80
CA GLY A 109 9.23 6.44 16.51
C GLY A 109 8.97 7.66 15.62
N GLN A 110 9.10 7.53 14.30
CA GLN A 110 8.87 8.63 13.33
C GLN A 110 7.95 8.20 12.19
N ALA A 111 8.29 7.08 11.56
CA ALA A 111 7.56 6.46 10.47
C ALA A 111 7.08 5.07 10.90
N SER A 112 6.23 4.51 10.05
CA SER A 112 5.74 3.16 10.23
C SER A 112 5.42 2.50 8.92
N GLU A 113 5.68 1.19 8.88
CA GLU A 113 5.22 0.30 7.84
C GLU A 113 4.06 -0.50 8.40
N THR A 114 2.93 -0.50 7.70
CA THR A 114 1.74 -1.24 8.10
C THR A 114 1.48 -2.36 7.13
N ALA A 115 1.48 -3.59 7.66
CA ALA A 115 1.14 -4.78 6.90
C ALA A 115 -0.36 -5.10 7.06
N ILE A 116 -1.03 -5.25 5.93
CA ILE A 116 -2.44 -5.66 5.82
C ILE A 116 -2.54 -6.78 4.79
N ASP A 117 -3.12 -7.93 5.12
CA ASP A 117 -3.22 -9.10 4.21
C ASP A 117 -1.96 -9.29 3.32
N THR A 118 -2.07 -8.99 2.02
CA THR A 118 -0.98 -9.10 1.03
C THR A 118 -0.40 -7.75 0.59
N TYR A 119 -0.68 -6.66 1.31
CA TYR A 119 -0.29 -5.30 0.96
C TYR A 119 0.40 -4.59 2.12
N TRP A 120 1.30 -3.67 1.77
CA TRP A 120 2.06 -2.87 2.71
C TRP A 120 1.91 -1.41 2.34
N TYR A 121 1.75 -0.56 3.34
CA TYR A 121 1.73 0.87 3.14
C TYR A 121 2.48 1.58 4.26
N GLN A 122 3.03 2.75 3.93
CA GLN A 122 3.73 3.58 4.90
C GLN A 122 2.76 4.56 5.55
N SER A 123 3.00 4.86 6.82
CA SER A 123 2.33 5.93 7.55
C SER A 123 3.37 6.70 8.33
N TYR A 124 3.28 8.03 8.28
CA TYR A 124 4.12 8.92 9.05
C TYR A 124 3.30 9.49 10.19
N GLY A 125 3.95 9.79 11.31
CA GLY A 125 3.34 10.65 12.30
C GLY A 125 2.94 11.95 11.60
N ALA A 126 1.65 12.32 11.68
CA ALA A 126 1.28 13.69 11.39
C ALA A 126 2.12 14.56 12.35
N GLY A 127 2.98 15.43 11.82
CA GLY A 127 3.81 16.28 12.65
C GLY A 127 2.94 17.02 13.66
N ALA A 128 3.29 16.87 14.95
CA ALA A 128 2.76 17.55 16.13
C ALA A 128 1.23 17.69 16.24
#